data_AF-A0A0E4C7P3-F1
#
_entry.id   AF-A0A0E4C7P3-F1
#
_cell.length_a   1.000
_cell.length_b   1.000
_cell.length_c   1.000
_cell.angle_alpha   90.00
_cell.angle_beta   90.00
_cell.angle_gamma   90.00
#
_symmetry.space_group_name_H-M   'P 1'
#
loop_
_entity.id
_entity.type
_entity.pdbx_description
1 polymer ?
#
loop_
_entity_poly.entity_id
_entity_poly.type
_entity_poly.pdbx_seq_one_letter_code
_entity_poly.pdbx_strand_id
1 'polypeptide(L)'
;MEAMSQQDIQKVMEGLRVLVEWLQRGKETKLPQKVESTWSNIPEVLQVNELAEVLNVSRWTAYELCRRSDFPAVRIGRRILVRKDQLRAWMDKQIS
;
A
#
# COMPACT_ATOMS: atom_id res chain seq x y z
N MET A 1 26.86 34.98 -10.59
CA MET A 1 26.65 33.71 -9.85
C MET A 1 25.65 34.04 -8.76
N GLU A 2 24.39 33.72 -8.96
CA GLU A 2 23.35 34.00 -7.96
C GLU A 2 23.56 33.11 -6.74
N ALA A 3 23.49 33.69 -5.55
CA ALA A 3 23.57 32.92 -4.31
C ALA A 3 22.29 32.07 -4.20
N MET A 4 22.47 30.75 -4.06
CA MET A 4 21.36 29.81 -3.95
C MET A 4 20.44 30.23 -2.79
N SER A 5 19.12 30.21 -3.01
CA SER A 5 18.16 30.75 -2.03
C SER A 5 18.35 30.10 -0.66
N GLN A 6 18.17 30.88 0.41
CA GLN A 6 18.21 30.35 1.77
C GLN A 6 17.25 29.16 1.94
N GLN A 7 16.11 29.16 1.27
CA GLN A 7 15.16 28.04 1.29
C GLN A 7 15.70 26.77 0.60
N ASP A 8 16.54 26.91 -0.43
CA ASP A 8 17.14 25.77 -1.13
C ASP A 8 18.32 25.21 -0.34
N ILE A 9 19.11 26.08 0.29
CA ILE A 9 20.13 25.68 1.26
C ILE A 9 19.47 24.93 2.43
N GLN A 10 18.35 25.42 3.00
CA GLN A 10 17.63 24.72 4.07
C GLN A 10 17.13 23.33 3.64
N LYS A 11 16.57 23.17 2.43
CA LYS A 11 16.16 21.85 1.92
C LYS A 11 17.35 20.89 1.78
N VAL A 12 18.49 21.36 1.29
CA VAL A 12 19.72 20.56 1.16
C VAL A 12 20.26 20.16 2.54
N MET A 13 20.28 21.10 3.50
CA MET A 13 20.78 20.86 4.85
C MET A 13 19.88 19.91 5.66
N GLU A 14 18.55 19.99 5.54
CA GLU A 14 17.65 19.04 6.20
C GLU A 14 17.74 17.65 5.57
N GLY A 15 17.91 17.54 4.25
CA GLY A 15 18.20 16.27 3.58
C GLY A 15 19.53 15.63 4.03
N LEU A 16 20.58 16.45 4.19
CA LEU A 16 21.87 16.03 4.74
C LEU A 16 21.76 15.58 6.21
N ARG A 17 20.96 16.28 7.02
CA ARG A 17 20.71 15.93 8.43
C ARG A 17 20.06 14.54 8.54
N VAL A 18 19.02 14.27 7.75
CA VAL A 18 18.36 12.95 7.69
C VAL A 18 19.35 11.86 7.23
N LEU A 19 20.23 12.16 6.27
CA LEU A 19 21.27 11.23 5.80
C LEU A 19 22.34 10.93 6.86
N VAL A 20 22.74 11.94 7.65
CA VAL A 20 23.70 11.77 8.76
C VAL A 20 23.08 10.99 9.92
N GLU A 21 21.81 11.25 10.26
CA GLU A 21 21.07 10.46 11.24
C GLU A 21 20.96 8.99 10.80
N TRP A 22 20.66 8.74 9.51
CA TRP A 22 20.66 7.40 8.92
C TRP A 22 22.04 6.71 9.00
N LEU A 23 23.14 7.44 8.73
CA LEU A 23 24.51 6.91 8.86
C LEU A 23 24.85 6.52 10.30
N GLN A 24 24.40 7.31 11.29
CA GLN A 24 24.68 7.08 12.71
C GLN A 24 23.85 5.95 13.33
N ARG A 25 22.66 5.66 12.80
CA ARG A 25 21.69 4.75 13.43
C ARG A 25 21.91 3.25 13.17
N GLY A 26 22.85 2.88 12.31
CA GLY A 26 23.16 1.48 11.97
C GLY A 26 22.24 0.91 10.88
N LYS A 27 22.79 0.07 10.00
CA LYS A 27 22.17 -0.27 8.71
C LYS A 27 21.03 -1.30 8.81
N GLU A 28 19.80 -0.81 8.65
CA GLU A 28 18.63 -1.50 8.08
C GLU A 28 17.71 -0.46 7.38
N THR A 29 16.91 -0.78 6.35
CA THR A 29 17.00 -1.89 5.39
C THR A 29 16.30 -1.51 4.07
N LYS A 30 16.90 -1.90 2.93
CA LYS A 30 16.49 -1.63 1.53
C LYS A 30 16.41 -0.15 1.09
N LEU A 31 17.02 0.13 -0.07
CA LEU A 31 16.84 1.38 -0.83
C LEU A 31 15.35 1.61 -1.14
N PRO A 32 14.87 2.86 -1.20
CA PRO A 32 13.49 3.15 -1.63
C PRO A 32 13.35 2.77 -3.11
N GLN A 33 12.80 1.58 -3.36
CA GLN A 33 12.34 1.22 -4.68
C GLN A 33 11.25 2.21 -5.08
N LYS A 34 11.31 2.68 -6.33
CA LYS A 34 10.27 3.51 -6.93
C LYS A 34 8.93 2.83 -6.68
N VAL A 35 8.09 3.43 -5.83
CA VAL A 35 6.83 2.82 -5.39
C VAL A 35 5.85 2.92 -6.56
N GLU A 36 5.94 1.97 -7.48
CA GLU A 36 4.83 1.69 -8.38
C GLU A 36 3.64 1.34 -7.50
N SER A 37 2.57 2.13 -7.61
CA SER A 37 1.43 2.08 -6.70
C SER A 37 0.96 0.65 -6.55
N THR A 38 0.86 0.15 -5.31
CA THR A 38 0.56 -1.26 -4.99
C THR A 38 -0.63 -1.81 -5.79
N TRP A 39 -1.61 -0.96 -6.07
CA TRP A 39 -2.79 -1.24 -6.91
C TRP A 39 -2.52 -1.62 -8.36
N SER A 40 -1.41 -1.20 -8.97
CA SER A 40 -1.12 -1.45 -10.39
C SER A 40 -0.82 -2.91 -10.68
N ASN A 41 -0.09 -3.59 -9.79
CA ASN A 41 0.35 -4.98 -9.96
C ASN A 41 -0.68 -6.03 -9.50
N ILE A 42 -1.89 -5.59 -9.10
CA ILE A 42 -2.94 -6.49 -8.59
C ILE A 42 -3.81 -7.00 -9.75
N PRO A 43 -4.14 -8.31 -9.83
CA PRO A 43 -5.09 -8.87 -10.79
C PRO A 43 -6.45 -8.17 -10.78
N GLU A 44 -7.14 -8.12 -11.93
CA GLU A 44 -8.48 -7.52 -12.03
C GLU A 44 -9.53 -8.28 -11.20
N VAL A 45 -9.31 -9.59 -10.99
CA VAL A 45 -10.13 -10.45 -10.13
C VAL A 45 -9.21 -11.16 -9.14
N LEU A 46 -9.48 -10.94 -7.85
CA LEU A 46 -8.80 -11.51 -6.71
C LEU A 46 -9.54 -12.74 -6.19
N GLN A 47 -8.81 -13.80 -5.85
CA GLN A 47 -9.28 -14.85 -4.96
C GLN A 47 -9.05 -14.46 -3.51
N VAL A 48 -9.75 -15.09 -2.58
CA VAL A 48 -9.66 -14.82 -1.13
C VAL A 48 -8.24 -14.92 -0.54
N ASN A 49 -7.34 -15.72 -1.13
CA ASN A 49 -5.93 -15.76 -0.72
C ASN A 49 -5.17 -14.50 -1.17
N GLU A 50 -5.30 -14.13 -2.45
CA GLU A 50 -4.69 -12.92 -3.02
C GLU A 50 -5.24 -11.65 -2.35
N LEU A 51 -6.52 -11.66 -1.97
CA LEU A 51 -7.16 -10.62 -1.15
C LEU A 51 -6.50 -10.49 0.23
N ALA A 52 -6.18 -11.61 0.89
CA ALA A 52 -5.54 -11.60 2.20
C ALA A 52 -4.13 -10.97 2.12
N GLU A 53 -3.39 -11.27 1.05
CA GLU A 53 -2.08 -10.68 0.76
C GLU A 53 -2.20 -9.18 0.44
N VAL A 54 -3.13 -8.77 -0.41
CA VAL A 54 -3.37 -7.37 -0.81
C VAL A 54 -3.81 -6.49 0.36
N LEU A 55 -4.70 -6.99 1.22
CA LEU A 55 -5.13 -6.28 2.43
C LEU A 55 -4.17 -6.45 3.61
N ASN A 56 -3.14 -7.29 3.47
CA ASN A 56 -2.20 -7.68 4.52
C ASN A 56 -2.89 -8.15 5.82
N VAL A 57 -3.86 -9.05 5.67
CA VAL A 57 -4.64 -9.65 6.78
C VAL A 57 -4.50 -11.16 6.80
N SER A 58 -4.88 -11.79 7.91
CA SER A 58 -4.94 -13.26 7.96
C SER A 58 -5.94 -13.80 6.94
N ARG A 59 -5.67 -15.00 6.38
CA ARG A 59 -6.63 -15.71 5.52
C ARG A 59 -8.00 -15.86 6.19
N TRP A 60 -8.03 -16.11 7.50
CA TRP A 60 -9.28 -16.21 8.27
C TRP A 60 -10.09 -14.91 8.22
N THR A 61 -9.43 -13.77 8.44
CA THR A 61 -10.02 -12.43 8.35
C THR A 61 -10.53 -12.14 6.93
N ALA A 62 -9.79 -12.53 5.89
CA ALA A 62 -10.24 -12.39 4.50
C ALA A 62 -11.50 -13.25 4.21
N TYR A 63 -11.55 -14.48 4.74
CA TYR A 63 -12.75 -15.34 4.64
C TYR A 63 -13.95 -14.79 5.42
N GLU A 64 -13.74 -14.20 6.58
CA GLU A 64 -14.77 -13.52 7.38
C GLU A 64 -15.32 -12.29 6.65
N LEU A 65 -14.42 -11.43 6.14
CA LEU A 65 -14.77 -10.27 5.33
C LEU A 65 -15.61 -10.68 4.10
N CYS A 66 -15.23 -11.75 3.42
CA CYS A 66 -15.99 -12.32 2.30
C CYS A 66 -17.37 -12.92 2.68
N ARG A 67 -17.70 -13.08 3.97
CA ARG A 67 -19.05 -13.49 4.43
C ARG A 67 -19.97 -12.32 4.74
N ARG A 68 -19.43 -11.10 4.93
CA ARG A 68 -20.24 -9.91 5.17
C ARG A 68 -21.09 -9.57 3.93
N SER A 69 -22.30 -9.07 4.17
CA SER A 69 -23.25 -8.68 3.10
C SER A 69 -22.89 -7.35 2.43
N ASP A 70 -22.11 -6.49 3.08
CA ASP A 70 -21.65 -5.21 2.53
C ASP A 70 -20.37 -5.33 1.68
N PHE A 71 -19.70 -6.49 1.71
CA PHE A 71 -18.42 -6.70 1.04
C PHE A 71 -18.61 -7.29 -0.38
N PRO A 72 -17.92 -6.78 -1.42
CA PRO A 72 -18.17 -7.13 -2.82
C PRO A 72 -17.54 -8.47 -3.25
N ALA A 73 -17.96 -9.58 -2.62
CA ALA A 73 -17.52 -10.93 -2.92
C ALA A 73 -18.57 -11.72 -3.73
N VAL A 74 -18.13 -12.32 -4.85
CA VAL A 74 -18.92 -13.24 -5.68
C VAL A 74 -18.51 -14.68 -5.40
N ARG A 75 -19.48 -15.56 -5.12
CA ARG A 75 -19.25 -16.99 -4.94
C ARG A 75 -19.55 -17.75 -6.23
N ILE A 76 -18.55 -18.45 -6.77
CA ILE A 76 -18.70 -19.33 -7.94
C ILE A 76 -18.28 -20.74 -7.53
N GLY A 77 -19.26 -21.59 -7.25
CA GLY A 77 -19.05 -22.92 -6.68
C GLY A 77 -18.30 -22.83 -5.35
N ARG A 78 -17.08 -23.39 -5.30
CA ARG A 78 -16.20 -23.36 -4.11
C ARG A 78 -15.28 -22.12 -4.05
N ARG A 79 -15.21 -21.31 -5.11
CA ARG A 79 -14.30 -20.14 -5.19
C ARG A 79 -15.03 -18.87 -4.75
N ILE A 80 -14.30 -18.01 -4.05
CA ILE A 80 -14.72 -16.64 -3.73
C ILE A 80 -13.84 -15.71 -4.55
N LEU A 81 -14.47 -14.84 -5.33
CA LEU A 81 -13.84 -13.88 -6.23
C LEU A 81 -14.25 -12.46 -5.83
N VAL A 82 -13.32 -11.52 -5.90
CA VAL A 82 -13.53 -10.09 -5.62
C VAL A 82 -12.94 -9.30 -6.78
N ARG A 83 -13.72 -8.41 -7.40
CA ARG A 83 -13.17 -7.53 -8.45
C ARG A 83 -12.42 -6.37 -7.83
N LYS A 84 -11.31 -5.99 -8.47
CA LYS A 84 -10.38 -4.94 -8.03
C LYS A 84 -11.04 -3.56 -7.92
N ASP A 85 -11.88 -3.20 -8.89
CA ASP A 85 -12.66 -1.96 -8.91
C ASP A 85 -13.66 -1.90 -7.74
N GLN A 86 -14.36 -2.99 -7.46
CA GLN A 86 -15.34 -3.08 -6.38
C GLN A 86 -14.67 -3.07 -5.01
N LEU A 87 -13.53 -3.75 -4.85
CA LEU A 87 -12.74 -3.69 -3.62
C LEU A 87 -12.32 -2.25 -3.32
N ARG A 88 -11.83 -1.52 -4.33
CA ARG A 88 -11.49 -0.09 -4.22
C ARG A 88 -12.68 0.74 -3.76
N ALA A 89 -13.80 0.65 -4.47
CA ALA A 89 -15.03 1.36 -4.13
C ALA A 89 -15.61 0.98 -2.76
N TRP A 90 -15.31 -0.21 -2.22
CA TRP A 90 -15.66 -0.60 -0.86
C TRP A 90 -14.73 0.03 0.18
N MET A 91 -13.41 0.04 -0.03
CA MET A 91 -12.45 0.69 0.88
C MET A 91 -12.68 2.21 0.96
N ASP A 92 -12.94 2.86 -0.18
CA ASP A 92 -13.24 4.29 -0.23
C ASP A 92 -14.47 4.65 0.64
N LYS A 93 -15.44 3.72 0.79
CA LYS A 93 -16.60 3.86 1.69
C LYS A 93 -16.32 3.57 3.17
N GLN A 94 -15.20 2.94 3.53
CA GLN A 94 -14.83 2.69 4.93
C GLN A 94 -14.00 3.83 5.54
N ILE A 95 -13.44 4.71 4.69
CA ILE A 95 -12.54 5.81 5.09
C ILE A 95 -13.30 7.15 5.19
N SER A 96 -14.48 7.24 4.57
CA SER A 96 -15.39 8.41 4.61
C SER A 96 -16.31 8.43 5.82
#